data_AF-A0A838EZY2-F1
#
_entry.id   AF-A0A838EZY2-F1
#
_cell.length_a   1.000
_cell.length_b   1.000
_cell.length_c   1.000
_cell.angle_alpha   90.00
_cell.angle_beta   90.00
_cell.angle_gamma   90.00
#
_symmetry.space_group_name_H-M   'P 1'
#
loop_
_entity.id
_entity.type
_entity.pdbx_description
1 polymer ?
#
loop_
_entity_poly.entity_id
_entity_poly.type
_entity_poly.pdbx_seq_one_letter_code
_entity_poly.pdbx_strand_id
1 'polypeptide(L)'
;MKEKLLPHYLKIGPRRFVIGSVIVLVILDLLNGTYLREFWVKNDMSQKNVLMIIARMEAQPTELNPDTLLEVGMLVDQSFAFLLFVILVNNLFFYFFYLRKKLWAQGYILFYTLTAALFSAATLFMKDGMGLGWMTFQLVCIPIYSYLYMGVKLLKAETTLVPEKKGR
;
A
#
# COMPACT_ATOMS: atom_id res chain seq x y z
N MET A 1 -10.47 -11.67 -23.91
CA MET A 1 -10.18 -10.40 -23.18
C MET A 1 -8.78 -9.86 -23.42
N LYS A 2 -7.71 -10.66 -23.34
CA LYS A 2 -6.33 -10.23 -23.66
C LYS A 2 -6.20 -9.49 -25.00
N GLU A 3 -6.87 -10.01 -26.03
CA GLU A 3 -6.85 -9.49 -27.41
C GLU A 3 -7.39 -8.06 -27.55
N LYS A 4 -8.26 -7.60 -26.63
CA LYS A 4 -8.80 -6.21 -26.65
C LYS A 4 -8.01 -5.27 -25.74
N LEU A 5 -7.48 -5.78 -24.63
CA LEU A 5 -6.78 -4.97 -23.63
C LEU A 5 -5.32 -4.70 -24.00
N LEU A 6 -4.61 -5.67 -24.58
CA LEU A 6 -3.20 -5.47 -24.97
C LEU A 6 -3.03 -4.32 -25.99
N PRO A 7 -3.83 -4.23 -27.07
CA PRO A 7 -3.76 -3.08 -27.99
C PRO A 7 -4.01 -1.74 -27.31
N HIS A 8 -4.94 -1.68 -26.33
CA HIS A 8 -5.20 -0.47 -25.53
C HIS A 8 -3.95 0.00 -24.78
N TYR A 9 -3.28 -0.91 -24.07
CA TYR A 9 -2.05 -0.59 -23.34
C TYR A 9 -0.88 -0.23 -24.28
N LEU A 10 -0.76 -0.93 -25.41
CA LEU A 10 0.26 -0.62 -26.42
C LEU A 10 0.05 0.76 -27.05
N LYS A 11 -1.21 1.20 -27.26
CA LYS A 11 -1.53 2.54 -27.77
C LYS A 11 -1.10 3.66 -26.83
N ILE A 12 -1.18 3.45 -25.52
CA ILE A 12 -0.67 4.39 -24.50
C ILE A 12 0.87 4.47 -24.60
N GLY A 13 1.51 3.34 -24.89
CA GLY A 13 2.95 3.21 -24.98
C GLY A 13 3.55 2.68 -23.66
N PRO A 14 4.38 1.62 -23.68
CA PRO A 14 4.89 0.97 -22.47
C PRO A 14 5.57 1.92 -21.49
N ARG A 15 6.38 2.85 -21.99
CA ARG A 15 7.08 3.83 -21.14
C ARG A 15 6.13 4.80 -20.44
N ARG A 16 5.11 5.31 -21.17
CA ARG A 16 4.13 6.25 -20.60
C ARG A 16 3.25 5.54 -19.57
N PHE A 17 2.87 4.29 -19.84
CA PHE A 17 2.15 3.46 -18.89
C PHE A 17 2.94 3.25 -17.59
N VAL A 18 4.23 2.90 -17.66
CA VAL A 18 5.07 2.70 -16.47
C VAL A 18 5.16 3.99 -15.63
N ILE A 19 5.41 5.13 -16.28
CA ILE A 19 5.48 6.43 -15.58
C ILE A 19 4.14 6.77 -14.93
N GLY A 20 3.05 6.67 -15.68
CA GLY A 20 1.70 6.93 -15.17
C GLY A 20 1.32 5.99 -14.01
N SER A 21 1.69 4.71 -14.10
CA SER A 21 1.47 3.74 -13.03
C SER A 21 2.19 4.15 -11.75
N VAL A 22 3.47 4.55 -11.85
CA VAL A 22 4.22 4.99 -10.67
C VAL A 22 3.62 6.23 -10.04
N ILE A 23 3.23 7.23 -10.84
CA ILE A 23 2.59 8.45 -10.33
C ILE A 23 1.29 8.10 -9.57
N VAL A 24 0.42 7.28 -10.19
CA VAL A 24 -0.83 6.85 -9.57
C VAL A 24 -0.57 6.08 -8.27
N LEU A 25 0.38 5.15 -8.28
CA LEU A 25 0.73 4.37 -7.09
C LEU A 25 1.23 5.25 -5.95
N VAL A 26 2.09 6.24 -6.22
CA VAL A 26 2.54 7.20 -5.20
C VAL A 26 1.37 7.97 -4.60
N ILE A 27 0.45 8.47 -5.44
CA ILE A 27 -0.75 9.18 -4.95
C ILE A 27 -1.60 8.27 -4.07
N LEU A 28 -1.85 7.03 -4.51
CA LEU A 28 -2.64 6.07 -3.75
C LEU A 28 -1.97 5.70 -2.42
N ASP A 29 -0.65 5.56 -2.38
CA ASP A 29 0.09 5.25 -1.15
C ASP A 29 0.00 6.39 -0.13
N LEU A 30 0.13 7.64 -0.59
CA LEU A 30 -0.03 8.83 0.25
C LEU A 30 -1.45 8.93 0.81
N LEU A 31 -2.46 8.70 -0.03
CA LEU A 31 -3.86 8.71 0.39
C LEU A 31 -4.16 7.57 1.37
N ASN A 32 -3.75 6.34 1.08
CA ASN A 32 -3.91 5.21 1.98
C ASN A 32 -3.20 5.45 3.32
N GLY A 33 -1.96 5.94 3.31
CA GLY A 33 -1.23 6.28 4.52
C GLY A 33 -1.94 7.36 5.36
N THR A 34 -2.53 8.35 4.70
CA THR A 34 -3.31 9.40 5.37
C THR A 34 -4.56 8.82 6.04
N TYR A 35 -5.36 8.04 5.32
CA TYR A 35 -6.55 7.39 5.87
C TYR A 35 -6.22 6.41 7.00
N LEU A 36 -5.15 5.63 6.87
CA LEU A 36 -4.70 4.72 7.93
C LEU A 36 -4.29 5.49 9.19
N ARG A 37 -3.62 6.64 9.04
CA ARG A 37 -3.27 7.52 10.15
C ARG A 37 -4.52 8.14 10.79
N GLU A 38 -5.45 8.64 10.00
CA GLU A 38 -6.71 9.18 10.53
C GLU A 38 -7.52 8.12 11.27
N PHE A 39 -7.61 6.90 10.73
CA PHE A 39 -8.24 5.78 11.41
C PHE A 39 -7.56 5.43 12.73
N TRP A 40 -6.23 5.39 12.74
CA TRP A 40 -5.44 5.09 13.92
C TRP A 40 -5.74 6.07 15.06
N VAL A 41 -5.73 7.37 14.76
CA VAL A 41 -6.03 8.44 15.72
C VAL A 41 -7.50 8.38 16.15
N LYS A 42 -8.44 8.28 15.19
CA LYS A 42 -9.87 8.29 15.48
C LYS A 42 -10.32 7.13 16.37
N ASN A 43 -9.68 5.97 16.22
CA ASN A 43 -10.02 4.78 16.98
C ASN A 43 -9.21 4.62 18.28
N ASP A 44 -8.39 5.60 18.62
CA ASP A 44 -7.51 5.58 19.79
C ASP A 44 -6.72 4.26 19.89
N MET A 45 -6.15 3.86 18.75
CA MET A 45 -5.48 2.56 18.61
C MET A 45 -4.27 2.45 19.54
N SER A 46 -3.62 3.57 19.85
CA SER A 46 -2.49 3.61 20.77
C SER A 46 -2.90 3.25 22.19
N GLN A 47 -3.97 3.84 22.72
CA GLN A 47 -4.45 3.48 24.05
C GLN A 47 -4.96 2.04 24.10
N LYS A 48 -5.66 1.58 23.06
CA LYS A 48 -6.08 0.17 22.96
C LYS A 48 -4.90 -0.81 22.96
N ASN A 49 -3.82 -0.47 22.25
CA ASN A 49 -2.60 -1.29 22.24
C ASN A 49 -1.88 -1.26 23.58
N VAL A 50 -1.78 -0.08 24.23
CA VAL A 50 -1.21 0.05 25.58
C VAL A 50 -1.98 -0.82 26.57
N LEU A 51 -3.32 -0.74 26.58
CA LEU A 51 -4.15 -1.58 27.44
C LEU A 51 -3.99 -3.08 27.14
N MET A 52 -3.83 -3.45 25.87
CA MET A 52 -3.58 -4.84 25.49
C MET A 52 -2.20 -5.33 26.00
N ILE A 53 -1.18 -4.49 25.95
CA ILE A 53 0.16 -4.82 26.48
C ILE A 53 0.09 -4.99 28.00
N ILE A 54 -0.57 -4.07 28.71
CA ILE A 54 -0.74 -4.13 30.16
C ILE A 54 -1.49 -5.39 30.58
N ALA A 55 -2.59 -5.70 29.90
CA ALA A 55 -3.35 -6.92 30.15
C ALA A 55 -2.52 -8.19 29.95
N ARG A 56 -1.59 -8.21 28.99
CA ARG A 56 -0.65 -9.32 28.77
C ARG A 56 0.46 -9.40 29.81
N MET A 57 0.75 -8.30 30.49
CA MET A 57 1.70 -8.25 31.61
C MET A 57 1.05 -8.65 32.94
N GLU A 58 -0.25 -9.01 32.93
CA GLU A 58 -1.03 -9.33 34.13
C GLU A 58 -1.07 -8.19 35.17
N ALA A 59 -0.71 -6.97 34.76
CA ALA A 59 -0.73 -5.78 35.60
C ALA A 59 -2.08 -5.07 35.49
N GLN A 60 -2.50 -4.36 36.54
CA GLN A 60 -3.68 -3.50 36.46
C GLN A 60 -3.28 -2.11 35.94
N PRO A 61 -4.07 -1.48 35.05
CA PRO A 61 -3.78 -0.12 34.56
C PRO A 61 -3.64 0.92 35.68
N THR A 62 -4.33 0.70 36.81
CA THR A 62 -4.29 1.55 38.01
C THR A 62 -2.98 1.46 38.79
N GLU A 63 -2.15 0.45 38.52
CA GLU A 63 -0.82 0.28 39.14
C GLU A 63 0.26 1.07 38.41
N LEU A 64 -0.04 1.58 37.21
CA LEU A 64 0.88 2.36 36.40
C LEU A 64 0.61 3.86 36.57
N ASN A 65 1.68 4.65 36.62
CA ASN A 65 1.58 6.10 36.63
C ASN A 65 0.89 6.56 35.32
N PRO A 66 -0.14 7.43 35.38
CA PRO A 66 -0.79 8.01 34.20
C PRO A 66 0.18 8.63 33.19
N ASP A 67 1.28 9.25 33.66
CA ASP A 67 2.30 9.82 32.78
C ASP A 67 3.03 8.74 31.97
N THR A 68 3.30 7.59 32.60
CA THR A 68 3.90 6.43 31.91
C THR A 68 2.96 5.87 30.84
N LEU A 69 1.65 5.80 31.11
CA LEU A 69 0.66 5.35 30.12
C LEU A 69 0.61 6.28 28.91
N LEU A 70 0.71 7.60 29.14
CA LEU A 70 0.74 8.59 28.09
C LEU A 70 2.03 8.50 27.25
N GLU A 71 3.19 8.36 27.89
CA GLU A 71 4.48 8.19 27.19
C GLU A 71 4.51 6.94 26.31
N VAL A 72 4.03 5.80 26.83
CA VAL A 72 3.95 4.56 26.04
C VAL A 72 2.96 4.72 24.88
N GLY A 73 1.81 5.39 25.10
CA GLY A 73 0.87 5.72 24.03
C GLY A 73 1.52 6.55 22.91
N MET A 74 2.28 7.58 23.27
CA MET A 74 3.02 8.41 22.31
C MET A 74 4.08 7.60 21.55
N LEU A 75 4.80 6.71 22.23
CA LEU A 75 5.76 5.82 21.60
C LEU A 75 5.09 4.91 20.57
N VAL A 76 3.90 4.38 20.89
CA VAL A 76 3.10 3.55 19.98
C VAL A 76 2.63 4.34 18.76
N ASP A 77 2.17 5.58 18.94
CA ASP A 77 1.81 6.49 17.83
C ASP A 77 3.00 6.77 16.91
N GLN A 78 4.16 7.12 17.49
CA GLN A 78 5.37 7.40 16.71
C GLN A 78 5.89 6.17 15.99
N SER A 79 5.82 5.00 16.62
CA SER A 79 6.20 3.72 16.02
C SER A 79 5.31 3.39 14.81
N PHE A 80 4.00 3.62 14.93
CA PHE A 80 3.07 3.44 13.81
C PHE A 80 3.36 4.43 12.65
N ALA A 81 3.57 5.71 12.95
CA ALA A 81 3.93 6.71 11.94
C ALA A 81 5.27 6.36 11.25
N PHE A 82 6.26 5.90 12.01
CA PHE A 82 7.54 5.44 11.48
C PHE A 82 7.38 4.21 10.58
N LEU A 83 6.52 3.25 10.96
CA LEU A 83 6.20 2.09 10.12
C LEU A 83 5.58 2.52 8.78
N LEU A 84 4.62 3.45 8.78
CA LEU A 84 4.03 3.99 7.55
C LEU A 84 5.10 4.66 6.67
N PHE A 85 6.03 5.41 7.27
CA PHE A 85 7.14 6.02 6.56
C PHE A 85 8.06 4.97 5.93
N VAL A 86 8.44 3.92 6.66
CA VAL A 86 9.26 2.81 6.14
C VAL A 86 8.58 2.12 4.95
N ILE A 87 7.27 1.85 5.06
CA ILE A 87 6.49 1.26 3.96
C ILE A 87 6.52 2.17 2.72
N LEU A 88 6.28 3.47 2.90
CA LEU A 88 6.30 4.42 1.79
C LEU A 88 7.67 4.49 1.11
N VAL A 89 8.77 4.60 1.88
CA VAL A 89 10.13 4.62 1.33
C VAL A 89 10.46 3.32 0.61
N ASN A 90 10.06 2.18 1.17
CA ASN A 90 10.23 0.87 0.53
C ASN A 90 9.48 0.81 -0.82
N ASN A 91 8.23 1.28 -0.87
CA ASN A 91 7.46 1.30 -2.10
C ASN A 91 8.10 2.22 -3.15
N LEU A 92 8.54 3.42 -2.74
CA LEU A 92 9.26 4.35 -3.60
C LEU A 92 10.54 3.75 -4.19
N PHE A 93 11.28 2.97 -3.40
CA PHE A 93 12.44 2.23 -3.87
C PHE A 93 12.06 1.28 -5.02
N PHE A 94 11.02 0.46 -4.85
CA PHE A 94 10.56 -0.43 -5.93
C PHE A 94 10.04 0.34 -7.15
N TYR A 95 9.35 1.47 -6.95
CA TYR A 95 8.83 2.31 -8.04
C TYR A 95 9.97 2.89 -8.89
N PHE A 96 11.02 3.35 -8.24
CA PHE A 96 12.22 3.83 -8.93
C PHE A 96 12.87 2.74 -9.79
N PHE A 97 13.01 1.52 -9.27
CA PHE A 97 13.57 0.41 -10.05
C PHE A 97 12.62 -0.11 -11.12
N TYR A 98 11.31 0.05 -10.94
CA TYR A 98 10.31 -0.24 -11.97
C TYR A 98 10.42 0.75 -13.15
N LEU A 99 10.64 2.05 -12.89
CA LEU A 99 10.96 3.04 -13.94
C LEU A 99 12.22 2.66 -14.73
N ARG A 100 13.20 2.03 -14.05
CA ARG A 100 14.44 1.51 -14.66
C ARG A 100 14.28 0.13 -15.32
N LYS A 101 13.05 -0.33 -15.56
CA LYS A 101 12.74 -1.58 -16.28
C LYS A 101 13.36 -2.84 -15.65
N LYS A 102 13.56 -2.85 -14.32
CA LYS A 102 14.08 -4.03 -13.62
C LYS A 102 12.99 -5.09 -13.43
N LEU A 103 13.29 -6.34 -13.84
CA LEU A 103 12.37 -7.47 -13.78
C LEU A 103 11.85 -7.77 -12.37
N TRP A 104 12.73 -7.75 -11.37
CA TRP A 104 12.35 -8.02 -9.97
C TRP A 104 11.43 -6.94 -9.42
N ALA A 105 11.67 -5.67 -9.76
CA ALA A 105 10.80 -4.57 -9.36
C ALA A 105 9.43 -4.70 -10.01
N GLN A 106 9.36 -5.10 -11.29
CA GLN A 106 8.09 -5.39 -11.93
C GLN A 106 7.32 -6.53 -11.24
N GLY A 107 8.01 -7.59 -10.82
CA GLY A 107 7.40 -8.68 -10.04
C GLY A 107 6.75 -8.16 -8.75
N TYR A 108 7.46 -7.27 -8.04
CA TYR A 108 6.93 -6.58 -6.87
C TYR A 108 5.70 -5.74 -7.21
N ILE A 109 5.72 -4.88 -8.24
CA ILE A 109 4.56 -4.05 -8.61
C ILE A 109 3.34 -4.90 -8.98
N LEU A 110 3.56 -6.01 -9.68
CA LEU A 110 2.49 -6.93 -10.05
C LEU A 110 1.86 -7.59 -8.81
N PHE A 111 2.68 -7.99 -7.84
CA PHE A 111 2.17 -8.51 -6.57
C PHE A 111 1.46 -7.43 -5.77
N TYR A 112 2.07 -6.25 -5.64
CA TYR A 112 1.55 -5.10 -4.89
C TYR A 112 0.18 -4.64 -5.40
N THR A 113 0.04 -4.44 -6.70
CA THR A 113 -1.25 -4.03 -7.30
C THR A 113 -2.34 -5.08 -7.11
N LEU A 114 -2.01 -6.37 -7.14
CA LEU A 114 -2.97 -7.43 -6.86
C LEU A 114 -3.38 -7.44 -5.38
N THR A 115 -2.42 -7.44 -4.46
CA THR A 115 -2.72 -7.47 -3.02
C THR A 115 -3.43 -6.21 -2.57
N ALA A 116 -3.09 -5.04 -3.13
CA ALA A 116 -3.80 -3.79 -2.87
C ALA A 116 -5.25 -3.85 -3.35
N ALA A 117 -5.53 -4.39 -4.54
CA ALA A 117 -6.91 -4.58 -5.00
C ALA A 117 -7.72 -5.51 -4.07
N LEU A 118 -7.11 -6.61 -3.62
CA LEU A 118 -7.74 -7.55 -2.68
C LEU A 118 -7.96 -6.91 -1.31
N PHE A 119 -6.97 -6.16 -0.82
CA PHE A 119 -7.08 -5.43 0.44
C PHE A 119 -8.17 -4.36 0.38
N SER A 120 -8.26 -3.59 -0.71
CA SER A 120 -9.35 -2.64 -0.95
C SER A 120 -10.71 -3.32 -0.95
N ALA A 121 -10.82 -4.50 -1.58
CA ALA A 121 -12.06 -5.28 -1.57
C ALA A 121 -12.43 -5.80 -0.17
N ALA A 122 -11.45 -6.30 0.58
CA ALA A 122 -11.66 -6.81 1.94
C ALA A 122 -12.06 -5.70 2.92
N THR A 123 -11.45 -4.51 2.78
CA THR A 123 -11.69 -3.36 3.66
C THR A 123 -12.96 -2.57 3.31
N LEU A 124 -13.55 -2.79 2.13
CA LEU A 124 -14.75 -2.11 1.66
C LEU A 124 -15.93 -2.25 2.63
N PHE A 125 -16.06 -3.40 3.30
CA PHE A 125 -17.17 -3.72 4.20
C PHE A 125 -16.80 -3.68 5.69
N MET A 126 -15.60 -3.22 6.03
CA MET A 126 -15.22 -3.06 7.43
C MET A 126 -16.06 -1.93 8.05
N LYS A 127 -16.81 -2.26 9.10
CA LYS A 127 -17.74 -1.35 9.78
C LYS A 127 -17.03 -0.34 10.70
N ASP A 128 -15.70 -0.37 10.75
CA ASP A 128 -14.90 0.20 11.84
C ASP A 128 -14.69 1.73 11.75
N GLY A 129 -15.65 2.45 11.17
CA GLY A 129 -15.80 3.88 11.47
C GLY A 129 -14.98 4.86 10.64
N MET A 130 -14.36 4.47 9.52
CA MET A 130 -13.74 5.45 8.59
C MET A 130 -14.75 6.24 7.74
N GLY A 131 -16.04 5.85 7.78
CA GLY A 131 -17.14 6.58 7.15
C GLY A 131 -17.23 6.40 5.63
N LEU A 132 -18.13 7.17 5.01
CA LEU A 132 -18.46 7.05 3.59
C LEU A 132 -17.25 7.36 2.68
N GLY A 133 -16.42 8.34 3.07
CA GLY A 133 -15.23 8.74 2.30
C GLY A 133 -14.24 7.60 2.07
N TRP A 134 -13.94 6.82 3.11
CA TRP A 134 -13.09 5.63 2.99
C TRP A 134 -13.71 4.55 2.12
N MET A 135 -15.00 4.28 2.28
CA MET A 135 -15.69 3.28 1.46
C MET A 135 -15.66 3.66 -0.03
N THR A 136 -15.95 4.94 -0.35
CA THR A 136 -15.86 5.45 -1.72
C THR A 136 -14.43 5.37 -2.24
N PHE A 137 -13.44 5.74 -1.43
CA PHE A 137 -12.04 5.61 -1.80
C PHE A 137 -11.66 4.16 -2.12
N GLN A 138 -12.02 3.20 -1.27
CA GLN A 138 -11.74 1.78 -1.52
C GLN A 138 -12.45 1.24 -2.76
N LEU A 139 -13.70 1.67 -2.99
CA LEU A 139 -14.46 1.29 -4.19
C LEU A 139 -13.76 1.76 -5.48
N VAL A 140 -13.15 2.95 -5.46
CA VAL A 140 -12.38 3.51 -6.57
C VAL A 140 -11.00 2.86 -6.71
N CYS A 141 -10.36 2.49 -5.60
CA CYS A 141 -9.06 1.82 -5.60
C CYS A 141 -9.10 0.45 -6.30
N ILE A 142 -10.17 -0.33 -6.11
CA ILE A 142 -10.32 -1.67 -6.72
C ILE A 142 -10.11 -1.66 -8.24
N PRO A 143 -10.86 -0.88 -9.05
CA PRO A 143 -10.68 -0.85 -10.49
C PRO A 143 -9.34 -0.22 -10.90
N ILE A 144 -8.81 0.74 -10.15
CA ILE A 144 -7.50 1.34 -10.45
C ILE A 144 -6.39 0.29 -10.29
N TYR A 145 -6.31 -0.36 -9.14
CA TYR A 145 -5.30 -1.40 -8.89
C TYR A 145 -5.45 -2.59 -9.86
N SER A 146 -6.69 -2.98 -10.18
CA SER A 146 -6.96 -4.02 -11.18
C SER A 146 -6.47 -3.63 -12.58
N TYR A 147 -6.69 -2.38 -12.99
CA TYR A 147 -6.18 -1.83 -14.24
C TYR A 147 -4.65 -1.83 -14.28
N LEU A 148 -4.01 -1.34 -13.22
CA LEU A 148 -2.55 -1.34 -13.11
C LEU A 148 -1.98 -2.76 -13.15
N TYR A 149 -2.55 -3.70 -12.40
CA TYR A 149 -2.16 -5.12 -12.42
C TYR A 149 -2.19 -5.69 -13.85
N MET A 150 -3.29 -5.45 -14.57
CA MET A 150 -3.45 -5.94 -15.93
C MET A 150 -2.43 -5.30 -16.89
N GLY A 151 -2.22 -3.99 -16.81
CA GLY A 151 -1.23 -3.32 -17.65
C GLY A 151 0.20 -3.79 -17.38
N VAL A 152 0.60 -3.91 -16.11
CA VAL A 152 1.92 -4.44 -15.71
C VAL A 152 2.10 -5.88 -16.21
N LYS A 153 1.06 -6.72 -16.08
CA LYS A 153 1.11 -8.12 -16.52
C LYS A 153 1.22 -8.26 -18.03
N LEU A 154 0.48 -7.46 -18.79
CA LEU A 154 0.40 -7.55 -20.24
C LEU A 154 1.60 -6.92 -20.95
N LEU A 155 2.14 -5.82 -20.41
CA LEU A 155 3.28 -5.13 -21.00
C LEU A 155 4.65 -5.68 -20.56
N LYS A 156 4.69 -6.81 -19.84
CA LYS A 156 5.93 -7.37 -19.28
C LYS A 156 7.07 -7.51 -20.28
N ALA A 157 6.78 -8.01 -21.49
CA ALA A 157 7.80 -8.18 -22.52
C ALA A 157 8.38 -6.82 -23.01
N GLU A 158 7.58 -5.77 -23.01
CA GLU A 158 7.94 -4.44 -23.53
C GLU A 158 8.58 -3.53 -22.46
N THR A 159 8.28 -3.80 -21.19
CA THR A 159 8.71 -3.00 -20.04
C THR A 159 9.96 -3.52 -19.35
N THR A 160 10.51 -4.66 -19.79
CA THR A 160 11.71 -5.25 -19.18
C THR A 160 12.83 -5.48 -20.17
N LEU A 161 14.05 -5.26 -19.71
CA LEU A 161 15.24 -5.71 -20.43
C LEU A 161 15.37 -7.22 -20.16
N VAL A 162 14.96 -8.04 -21.12
CA VAL A 162 15.34 -9.47 -21.10
C VAL A 162 16.83 -9.50 -21.45
N PRO A 163 17.72 -9.95 -20.56
CA PRO A 163 19.10 -10.15 -20.96
C PRO A 163 19.10 -11.18 -22.09
N GLU A 164 19.58 -10.78 -23.27
CA GLU A 164 19.86 -11.74 -24.33
C GLU A 164 20.68 -12.86 -23.72
N LYS A 165 20.19 -14.10 -23.83
CA LYS A 165 21.01 -15.27 -23.57
C LYS A 165 22.20 -15.16 -24.52
N LYS A 166 23.34 -14.66 -24.03
CA LYS A 166 24.62 -14.87 -24.69
C LYS A 166 24.77 -16.38 -24.79
N GLY A 167 24.59 -16.92 -25.99
CA GLY A 167 24.86 -18.31 -26.30
C GLY A 167 26.27 -18.64 -25.81
N ARG A 168 26.34 -19.66 -24.97
CA ARG A 168 27.56 -20.43 -24.75
C ARG A 168 27.44 -21.68 -25.58
#